data_AF-A0A4S4A4V6-F1
#
_entry.id   AF-A0A4S4A4V6-F1
#
_cell.length_a   1.000
_cell.length_b   1.000
_cell.length_c   1.000
_cell.angle_alpha   90.00
_cell.angle_beta   90.00
_cell.angle_gamma   90.00
#
_symmetry.space_group_name_H-M   'P 1'
#
loop_
_entity.id
_entity.type
_entity.pdbx_description
1 polymer ?
#
loop_
_entity_poly.entity_id
_entity_poly.type
_entity_poly.pdbx_seq_one_letter_code
_entity_poly.pdbx_strand_id
1 'polypeptide(L)'
;MNRYFLTFLLCLITSLGFSQKIKLKKEKIFLDDKEFLSCEKGGAFGAVAYELSELNTNKRIIILVQNDGGTHMEIADDYTQIKFLTKGEQAEIRGGNIYNAIKLLLKNGVLTPEGTLDESQIDLFIKNYDEKISEKTRIIR
;
A
#
# COMPACT_ATOMS: atom_id res chain seq x y z
N MET A 1 -11.70 3.75 -45.77
CA MET A 1 -10.79 3.60 -44.61
C MET A 1 -10.21 2.20 -44.65
N ASN A 2 -8.88 2.04 -44.74
CA ASN A 2 -8.26 0.76 -45.06
C ASN A 2 -8.42 -0.22 -43.87
N ARG A 3 -8.98 -1.42 -44.09
CA ARG A 3 -9.31 -2.38 -43.00
C ARG A 3 -8.11 -2.72 -42.11
N TYR A 4 -6.91 -2.70 -42.67
CA TYR A 4 -5.65 -2.96 -41.96
C TYR A 4 -5.25 -1.82 -41.01
N PHE A 5 -5.67 -0.59 -41.30
CA PHE A 5 -5.40 0.56 -40.46
C PHE A 5 -6.16 0.48 -39.13
N LEU A 6 -7.40 -0.02 -39.16
CA LEU A 6 -8.21 -0.21 -37.95
C LEU A 6 -7.62 -1.29 -37.04
N THR A 7 -7.16 -2.40 -37.63
CA THR A 7 -6.52 -3.49 -36.89
C THR A 7 -5.19 -3.05 -36.28
N PHE A 8 -4.40 -2.25 -37.00
CA PHE A 8 -3.15 -1.70 -36.49
C PHE A 8 -3.37 -0.72 -35.32
N LEU A 9 -4.39 0.13 -35.42
CA LEU A 9 -4.75 1.07 -34.34
C LEU A 9 -5.24 0.32 -33.08
N LEU A 10 -5.99 -0.77 -33.24
CA LEU A 10 -6.49 -1.57 -32.12
C LEU A 10 -5.34 -2.27 -31.34
N CYS A 11 -4.30 -2.72 -32.04
CA CYS A 11 -3.12 -3.33 -31.41
C CYS A 11 -2.23 -2.33 -30.65
N LEU A 12 -2.27 -1.04 -30.98
CA LEU A 12 -1.51 -0.02 -30.25
C LEU A 12 -2.15 0.31 -28.90
N ILE A 13 -3.48 0.28 -28.82
CA ILE A 13 -4.22 0.63 -27.59
C ILE A 13 -4.01 -0.42 -26.49
N THR A 14 -3.82 -1.70 -26.85
CA THR A 14 -3.58 -2.78 -25.87
C THR A 14 -2.16 -2.78 -25.28
N SER A 15 -1.23 -1.99 -25.82
CA SER A 15 0.14 -1.88 -25.31
C SER A 15 0.27 -0.89 -24.14
N LEU A 16 -0.76 -0.09 -23.86
CA LEU A 16 -0.82 0.80 -22.70
C LEU A 16 -1.22 0.01 -21.44
N GLY A 17 -0.36 -0.94 -21.05
CA GLY A 17 -0.45 -1.59 -19.75
C GLY A 17 -0.08 -0.60 -18.65
N PHE A 18 -1.08 -0.03 -17.99
CA PHE A 18 -0.87 0.86 -16.83
C PHE A 18 -0.37 0.04 -15.63
N SER A 19 0.95 -0.06 -15.47
CA SER A 19 1.56 -0.50 -14.22
C SER A 19 1.94 0.73 -13.41
N GLN A 20 1.18 1.02 -12.36
CA GLN A 20 1.45 2.12 -11.44
C GLN A 20 2.81 1.94 -10.77
N LYS A 21 3.73 2.85 -11.06
CA LYS A 21 5.11 2.84 -10.54
C LYS A 21 5.19 3.66 -9.27
N ILE A 22 5.45 2.98 -8.15
CA ILE A 22 5.65 3.62 -6.85
C ILE A 22 7.15 3.79 -6.59
N LYS A 23 7.57 4.99 -6.20
CA LYS A 23 8.96 5.27 -5.77
C LYS A 23 8.96 5.99 -4.43
N LEU A 24 9.97 5.74 -3.61
CA LEU A 24 10.24 6.50 -2.40
C LEU A 24 11.50 7.36 -2.64
N LYS A 25 11.41 8.68 -2.46
CA LYS A 25 12.56 9.59 -2.63
C LYS A 25 12.39 10.81 -1.74
N LYS A 26 13.42 11.14 -0.94
CA LYS A 26 13.46 12.33 -0.07
C LYS A 26 12.16 12.51 0.74
N GLU A 27 11.78 11.47 1.49
CA GLU A 27 10.58 11.51 2.36
C GLU A 27 9.27 11.76 1.62
N LYS A 28 9.25 11.48 0.31
CA LYS A 28 8.04 11.51 -0.51
C LYS A 28 7.85 10.20 -1.23
N ILE A 29 6.58 9.83 -1.40
CA ILE A 29 6.15 8.76 -2.28
C ILE A 29 5.73 9.40 -3.59
N PHE A 30 6.18 8.80 -4.69
CA PHE A 30 5.79 9.17 -6.04
C PHE A 30 4.95 8.06 -6.66
N LEU A 31 3.86 8.45 -7.31
CA LEU A 31 3.02 7.58 -8.15
C LEU A 31 3.19 8.05 -9.59
N ASP A 32 3.74 7.18 -10.44
CA ASP A 32 4.02 7.49 -11.85
C ASP A 32 4.79 8.81 -12.04
N ASP A 33 5.83 8.98 -11.23
CA ASP A 33 6.73 10.15 -11.20
C ASP A 33 6.10 11.46 -10.72
N LYS A 34 4.84 11.45 -10.26
CA LYS A 34 4.19 12.58 -9.58
C LYS A 34 4.27 12.40 -8.08
N GLU A 35 4.49 13.51 -7.35
CA GLU A 35 4.40 13.48 -5.89
C GLU A 35 2.99 13.04 -5.48
N PHE A 36 2.93 12.06 -4.58
CA PHE A 36 1.68 11.38 -4.20
C PHE A 36 1.39 11.54 -2.70
N LEU A 37 2.34 11.17 -1.85
CA LEU A 37 2.22 11.27 -0.38
C LEU A 37 3.55 11.75 0.21
N SER A 38 3.47 12.41 1.37
CA SER A 38 4.63 12.56 2.26
C SER A 38 4.84 11.28 3.04
N CYS A 39 6.08 10.94 3.35
CA CYS A 39 6.45 9.72 4.05
C CYS A 39 7.63 9.96 5.00
N GLU A 40 7.36 9.82 6.29
CA GLU A 40 8.39 9.85 7.33
C GLU A 40 8.73 8.41 7.72
N LYS A 41 10.02 8.08 7.72
CA LYS A 41 10.49 6.77 8.16
C LYS A 41 10.76 6.80 9.66
N GLY A 42 10.13 5.90 10.39
CA GLY A 42 10.31 5.70 11.82
C GLY A 42 10.55 4.22 12.16
N GLY A 43 10.47 3.90 13.45
CA GLY A 43 10.56 2.53 13.95
C GLY A 43 11.22 2.44 15.33
N ALA A 44 10.92 1.35 16.04
CA ALA A 44 11.55 1.00 17.31
C ALA A 44 11.61 -0.54 17.44
N PHE A 45 12.68 -1.07 18.04
CA PHE A 45 12.82 -2.49 18.41
C PHE A 45 12.53 -3.51 17.29
N GLY A 46 13.22 -3.39 16.14
CA GLY A 46 13.20 -4.43 15.09
C GLY A 46 12.11 -4.28 14.03
N ALA A 47 11.19 -3.32 14.15
CA ALA A 47 10.19 -3.00 13.13
C ALA A 47 10.50 -1.67 12.43
N VAL A 48 10.28 -1.63 11.11
CA VAL A 48 10.38 -0.40 10.30
C VAL A 48 8.99 0.16 10.09
N ALA A 49 8.80 1.44 10.45
CA ALA A 49 7.53 2.13 10.27
C ALA A 49 7.65 3.22 9.20
N TYR A 50 6.56 3.43 8.46
CA TYR A 50 6.40 4.52 7.51
C TYR A 50 5.10 5.25 7.80
N GLU A 51 5.21 6.52 8.13
CA GLU A 51 4.07 7.38 8.44
C GLU A 51 3.73 8.19 7.19
N LEU A 52 2.52 7.99 6.68
CA LEU A 52 2.06 8.55 5.42
C LEU A 52 1.12 9.73 5.67
N SER A 53 1.38 10.83 4.97
CA SER A 53 0.57 12.05 5.06
C SER A 53 0.17 12.57 3.69
N GLU A 54 -1.02 13.17 3.61
CA GLU A 54 -1.49 13.89 2.44
C GLU A 54 -0.59 15.09 2.14
N LEU A 55 -0.24 15.32 0.86
CA LEU A 55 0.67 16.43 0.49
C LEU A 55 0.07 17.82 0.72
N ASN A 56 -1.23 17.97 0.49
CA ASN A 56 -1.87 19.28 0.52
C ASN A 56 -2.13 19.79 1.94
N THR A 57 -2.46 18.87 2.85
CA THR A 57 -2.91 19.19 4.21
C THR A 57 -1.88 18.82 5.28
N ASN A 58 -0.86 18.02 4.93
CA ASN A 58 0.01 17.32 5.88
C ASN A 58 -0.77 16.47 6.90
N LYS A 59 -2.02 16.12 6.62
CA LYS A 59 -2.82 15.22 7.46
C LYS A 59 -2.19 13.83 7.41
N ARG A 60 -1.81 13.31 8.58
CA ARG A 60 -1.36 11.93 8.75
C ARG A 60 -2.55 10.98 8.59
N ILE A 61 -2.43 10.00 7.70
CA ILE A 61 -3.54 9.13 7.30
C ILE A 61 -3.28 7.66 7.59
N ILE A 62 -2.06 7.17 7.37
CA ILE A 62 -1.73 5.75 7.50
C ILE A 62 -0.36 5.58 8.15
N ILE A 63 -0.20 4.58 9.01
CA ILE A 63 1.12 4.07 9.40
C ILE A 63 1.27 2.65 8.89
N LEU A 64 2.32 2.41 8.13
CA LEU A 64 2.71 1.08 7.68
C LEU A 64 3.84 0.57 8.59
N VAL A 65 3.62 -0.52 9.31
CA VAL A 65 4.64 -1.14 10.16
C VAL A 65 5.02 -2.48 9.56
N GLN A 66 6.27 -2.60 9.14
CA GLN A 66 6.85 -3.88 8.71
C GLN A 66 7.38 -4.60 9.94
N ASN A 67 6.77 -5.75 10.24
CA ASN A 67 7.18 -6.59 11.36
C ASN A 67 7.96 -7.79 10.83
N ASP A 68 9.13 -8.02 11.42
CA ASP A 68 9.93 -9.24 11.25
C ASP A 68 9.43 -10.28 12.26
N GLY A 69 9.02 -11.46 11.77
CA GLY A 69 8.49 -12.55 12.60
C GLY A 69 9.51 -13.18 13.56
N GLY A 70 10.81 -12.87 13.41
CA GLY A 70 11.88 -13.29 14.31
C GLY A 70 12.46 -14.68 14.02
N THR A 71 12.04 -15.35 12.95
CA THR A 71 12.57 -16.63 12.46
C THR A 71 13.39 -16.35 11.19
N HIS A 72 14.71 -16.23 11.35
CA HIS A 72 15.68 -15.80 10.32
C HIS A 72 15.68 -16.63 9.00
N MET A 73 14.83 -17.64 8.86
CA MET A 73 14.71 -18.51 7.68
C MET A 73 13.28 -18.69 7.13
N GLU A 74 12.25 -18.06 7.70
CA GLU A 74 10.84 -18.24 7.29
C GLU A 74 10.21 -16.86 6.97
N ILE A 75 10.31 -16.43 5.69
CA ILE A 75 9.66 -15.20 5.16
C ILE A 75 8.12 -15.20 5.38
N ALA A 76 7.54 -16.38 5.68
CA ALA A 76 6.11 -16.56 5.91
C ALA A 76 5.57 -15.86 7.15
N ASP A 77 6.44 -15.55 8.13
CA ASP A 77 6.04 -14.87 9.37
C ASP A 77 6.10 -13.34 9.28
N ASP A 78 6.65 -12.79 8.19
CA ASP A 78 6.72 -11.36 7.96
C ASP A 78 5.38 -10.80 7.51
N TYR A 79 4.99 -9.68 8.11
CA TYR A 79 3.74 -9.01 7.77
C TYR A 79 3.84 -7.50 7.88
N THR A 80 3.00 -6.83 7.08
CA THR A 80 2.78 -5.39 7.21
C THR A 80 1.49 -5.15 7.96
N GLN A 81 1.57 -4.40 9.05
CA GLN A 81 0.41 -3.77 9.68
C GLN A 81 0.12 -2.45 8.98
N ILE A 82 -1.13 -2.25 8.59
CA ILE A 82 -1.66 -1.01 8.05
C ILE A 82 -2.56 -0.41 9.11
N LYS A 83 -2.15 0.71 9.72
CA LYS A 83 -2.94 1.42 10.73
C LYS A 83 -3.60 2.63 10.10
N PHE A 84 -4.93 2.66 10.10
CA PHE A 84 -5.75 3.74 9.57
C PHE A 84 -6.00 4.78 10.67
N LEU A 85 -5.25 5.87 10.65
CA LEU A 85 -5.20 6.81 11.79
C LEU A 85 -6.51 7.54 12.02
N THR A 86 -7.27 7.81 10.97
CA THR A 86 -8.53 8.56 11.08
C THR A 86 -9.66 7.74 11.70
N LYS A 87 -9.64 6.41 11.54
CA LYS A 87 -10.61 5.48 12.13
C LYS A 87 -10.12 4.81 13.42
N GLY A 88 -8.81 4.77 13.65
CA GLY A 88 -8.24 4.02 14.77
C GLY A 88 -8.28 2.50 14.57
N GLU A 89 -8.41 2.03 13.33
CA GLU A 89 -8.47 0.61 12.98
C GLU A 89 -7.19 0.16 12.26
N GLN A 90 -7.01 -1.16 12.13
CA GLN A 90 -5.85 -1.73 11.45
C GLN A 90 -6.17 -3.00 10.68
N ALA A 91 -5.32 -3.32 9.70
CA ALA A 91 -5.30 -4.61 9.01
C ALA A 91 -3.87 -5.17 8.96
N GLU A 92 -3.75 -6.49 8.94
CA GLU A 92 -2.46 -7.19 8.83
C GLU A 92 -2.41 -8.02 7.55
N ILE A 93 -1.39 -7.80 6.72
CA ILE A 93 -1.20 -8.49 5.44
C ILE A 93 0.17 -9.19 5.37
N ARG A 94 0.20 -10.45 4.91
CA ARG A 94 1.44 -11.23 4.76
C ARG A 94 2.39 -10.66 3.71
N GLY A 95 3.70 -10.75 3.96
CA GLY A 95 4.75 -10.56 2.95
C GLY A 95 4.75 -9.20 2.23
N GLY A 96 4.06 -8.21 2.80
CA GLY A 96 3.94 -6.88 2.23
C GLY A 96 5.19 -6.05 2.52
N ASN A 97 5.74 -5.40 1.49
CA ASN A 97 6.57 -4.21 1.69
C ASN A 97 5.73 -2.95 1.50
N ILE A 98 6.29 -1.78 1.83
CA ILE A 98 5.61 -0.49 1.66
C ILE A 98 4.99 -0.32 0.26
N TYR A 99 5.69 -0.71 -0.80
CA TYR A 99 5.20 -0.57 -2.17
C TYR A 99 3.97 -1.44 -2.43
N ASN A 100 4.00 -2.69 -1.97
CA ASN A 100 2.89 -3.63 -2.14
C ASN A 100 1.67 -3.18 -1.32
N ALA A 101 1.88 -2.69 -0.09
CA ALA A 101 0.81 -2.15 0.74
C ALA A 101 0.14 -0.95 0.06
N ILE A 102 0.90 0.03 -0.44
CA ILE A 102 0.34 1.20 -1.13
C ILE A 102 -0.41 0.79 -2.41
N LYS A 103 0.15 -0.13 -3.22
CA LYS A 103 -0.55 -0.66 -4.41
C LYS A 103 -1.87 -1.34 -4.03
N LEU A 104 -1.90 -2.09 -2.94
CA LEU A 104 -3.11 -2.77 -2.48
C LEU A 104 -4.17 -1.78 -2.03
N LEU A 105 -3.77 -0.71 -1.31
CA LEU A 105 -4.66 0.36 -0.88
C LEU A 105 -5.24 1.13 -2.08
N LEU A 106 -4.41 1.45 -3.08
CA LEU A 106 -4.85 2.07 -4.34
C LEU A 106 -5.82 1.18 -5.12
N LYS A 107 -5.49 -0.10 -5.27
CA LYS A 107 -6.32 -1.08 -6.00
C LYS A 107 -7.72 -1.21 -5.40
N ASN A 108 -7.84 -1.08 -4.08
CA ASN A 108 -9.10 -1.20 -3.36
C ASN A 108 -9.74 0.17 -3.03
N GLY A 109 -9.24 1.26 -3.62
CA GLY A 109 -9.82 2.59 -3.47
C GLY A 109 -9.66 3.22 -2.08
N VAL A 110 -8.92 2.60 -1.16
CA VAL A 110 -8.67 3.15 0.19
C VAL A 110 -7.77 4.38 0.10
N LEU A 111 -6.78 4.35 -0.79
CA LEU A 111 -6.07 5.54 -1.25
C LEU A 111 -6.62 5.92 -2.62
N THR A 112 -6.96 7.19 -2.76
CA THR A 112 -7.34 7.77 -4.06
C THR A 112 -6.10 8.03 -4.92
N PRO A 113 -6.23 8.14 -6.26
CA PRO A 113 -5.13 8.56 -7.12
C PRO A 113 -4.54 9.93 -6.77
N GLU A 114 -5.30 10.78 -6.08
CA GLU A 114 -4.91 12.12 -5.63
C GLU A 114 -4.10 12.11 -4.32
N GLY A 115 -3.92 10.95 -3.70
CA GLY A 115 -3.16 10.82 -2.45
C GLY A 115 -3.96 11.20 -1.21
N THR A 116 -5.28 11.00 -1.24
CA THR A 116 -6.17 11.18 -0.08
C THR A 116 -6.72 9.84 0.39
N LEU A 117 -7.14 9.78 1.65
CA LEU A 117 -7.75 8.58 2.23
C LEU A 117 -9.27 8.57 1.99
N ASP A 118 -9.81 7.50 1.41
CA ASP A 118 -11.26 7.26 1.36
C ASP A 118 -11.69 6.37 2.53
N GLU A 119 -12.24 7.00 3.57
CA GLU A 119 -12.65 6.32 4.79
C GLU A 119 -13.81 5.34 4.59
N SER A 120 -14.59 5.51 3.51
CA SER A 120 -15.72 4.64 3.18
C SER A 120 -15.28 3.24 2.74
N GLN A 121 -14.05 3.11 2.24
CA GLN A 121 -13.51 1.83 1.75
C GLN A 121 -12.76 1.04 2.82
N ILE A 122 -12.42 1.66 3.96
CA ILE A 122 -11.59 1.05 5.01
C ILE A 122 -12.23 -0.21 5.57
N ASP A 123 -13.51 -0.19 5.92
CA ASP A 123 -14.19 -1.34 6.55
C ASP A 123 -14.22 -2.55 5.61
N LEU A 124 -14.49 -2.28 4.32
CA LEU A 124 -14.50 -3.30 3.29
C LEU A 124 -13.10 -3.86 3.04
N PHE A 125 -12.08 -3.00 3.08
CA PHE A 125 -10.68 -3.42 2.97
C PHE A 125 -10.29 -4.34 4.13
N ILE A 126 -10.51 -3.91 5.37
CA ILE A 126 -10.18 -4.69 6.57
C ILE A 126 -10.89 -6.04 6.52
N LYS A 127 -12.20 -6.05 6.23
CA LYS A 127 -12.99 -7.29 6.14
C LYS A 127 -12.41 -8.30 5.15
N ASN A 128 -11.82 -7.85 4.05
CA ASN A 128 -11.35 -8.72 2.97
C ASN A 128 -9.86 -9.09 3.08
N TYR A 129 -9.04 -8.26 3.73
CA TYR A 129 -7.59 -8.39 3.70
C TYR A 129 -6.93 -8.50 5.07
N ASP A 130 -7.63 -8.24 6.17
CA ASP A 130 -7.07 -8.44 7.50
C ASP A 130 -6.92 -9.92 7.83
N GLU A 131 -5.68 -10.41 7.83
CA GLU A 131 -5.35 -11.80 8.09
C GLU A 131 -5.21 -12.13 9.58
N LYS A 132 -5.23 -11.13 10.48
CA LYS A 132 -5.10 -11.28 11.94
C LYS A 132 -3.90 -12.14 12.34
N ILE A 133 -2.75 -11.83 11.77
CA ILE A 133 -1.53 -12.64 11.87
C ILE A 133 -1.01 -12.62 13.31
N SER A 134 -0.91 -11.44 13.92
CA SER A 134 -0.41 -11.25 15.28
C SER A 134 -1.26 -11.98 16.34
N GLU A 135 -2.57 -12.11 16.11
CA GLU A 135 -3.47 -12.89 16.97
C GLU A 135 -3.19 -14.39 16.85
N LYS A 136 -2.97 -14.89 15.63
CA LYS A 136 -2.68 -16.31 15.36
C LYS A 136 -1.33 -16.74 15.93
N THR A 137 -0.32 -15.89 15.84
CA THR A 137 1.03 -16.19 16.35
C THR A 137 1.08 -16.29 17.87
N ARG A 138 0.17 -15.64 18.60
CA ARG A 138 0.10 -15.72 20.07
C ARG A 138 -0.42 -17.05 20.61
N ILE A 139 -1.12 -17.85 19.81
CA ILE A 139 -1.72 -19.12 20.26
C ILE A 139 -0.69 -20.27 20.28
N ILE A 140 0.44 -20.12 19.59
CA ILE A 140 1.42 -21.20 19.36
C ILE A 140 2.60 -21.13 20.37
N ARG A 141 2.68 -20.11 21.22
CA ARG A 141 3.73 -19.95 22.25
C ARG A 141 3.30 -20.45 23.62
#